data_AF-A7IYP6-F1
#
_entry.id   AF-A7IYP6-F1
#
_cell.length_a   1.000
_cell.length_b   1.000
_cell.length_c   1.000
_cell.angle_alpha   90.00
_cell.angle_beta   90.00
_cell.angle_gamma   90.00
#
_symmetry.space_group_name_H-M   'P 1'
#
loop_
_entity.id
_entity.type
_entity.pdbx_description
1 polymer ?
#
loop_
_entity_poly.entity_id
_entity_poly.type
_entity_poly.pdbx_seq_one_letter_code
_entity_poly.pdbx_strand_id
1 'polypeptide(L)'
;MSLALNDLLICCRQLEHDRATERRKAVENFRHLIQDPETVQHLDQHSDSKQGKYLNWDAAFRFLQKYIQKETECLRTAKQNVSASTQATRQKKMQEISSLVKYFIKCANKRAPRLKCQELLNYIMDTVRDSSNNPIYGADYSNILLKDILSVRKYWCEISQQQWRELFLIYFTLYLKPSQDINRLLVARIIQAVTKGCCSQTDGLNSEFLDFFTKAIQNARQEKSSPGLNHILAAYVIFLKTLAA
;
A
#
# COMPACT_ATOMS: atom_id res chain seq x y z
N MET A 1 -8.47 28.34 12.98
CA MET A 1 -8.73 26.93 12.60
C MET A 1 -10.18 26.90 12.17
N SER A 2 -10.49 26.52 10.92
CA SER A 2 -11.88 26.45 10.46
C SER A 2 -12.65 25.38 11.24
N LEU A 3 -13.97 25.52 11.36
CA LEU A 3 -14.81 24.54 12.06
C LEU A 3 -14.64 23.15 11.41
N ALA A 4 -14.65 23.08 10.09
CA ALA A 4 -14.49 21.84 9.32
C ALA A 4 -13.20 21.07 9.69
N LEU A 5 -12.06 21.76 9.79
CA LEU A 5 -10.81 21.11 10.23
C LEU A 5 -10.80 20.72 11.70
N ASN A 6 -11.46 21.49 12.56
CA ASN A 6 -11.58 21.16 13.97
C ASN A 6 -12.43 19.89 14.15
N ASP A 7 -13.52 19.75 13.40
CA ASP A 7 -14.37 18.56 13.41
C ASP A 7 -13.61 17.33 12.93
N LEU A 8 -12.83 17.46 11.85
CA LEU A 8 -11.93 16.39 11.40
C LEU A 8 -10.87 16.05 12.46
N LEU A 9 -10.27 17.03 13.12
CA LEU A 9 -9.26 16.79 14.16
C LEU A 9 -9.87 16.05 15.37
N ILE A 10 -11.07 16.42 15.80
CA ILE A 10 -11.80 15.72 16.86
C ILE A 10 -12.09 14.28 16.43
N CYS A 11 -12.58 14.10 15.20
CA CYS A 11 -12.86 12.79 14.63
C CYS A 11 -11.59 11.90 14.56
N CYS A 12 -10.46 12.46 14.11
CA CYS A 12 -9.15 11.80 14.09
C CYS A 12 -8.72 11.30 15.47
N ARG A 13 -8.97 12.07 16.54
CA ARG A 13 -8.68 11.61 17.92
C ARG A 13 -9.60 10.47 18.35
N GLN A 14 -10.87 10.48 17.91
CA GLN A 14 -11.82 9.41 18.20
C GLN A 14 -11.51 8.10 17.46
N LEU A 15 -10.76 8.15 16.36
CA LEU A 15 -10.26 6.94 15.68
C LEU A 15 -9.39 6.07 16.60
N GLU A 16 -8.72 6.67 17.60
CA GLU A 16 -7.87 5.96 18.56
C GLU A 16 -8.64 5.46 19.79
N HIS A 17 -9.96 5.70 19.89
CA HIS A 17 -10.77 5.40 21.08
C HIS A 17 -10.73 3.91 21.49
N ASP A 18 -10.83 3.58 22.77
CA ASP A 18 -10.71 2.18 23.24
C ASP A 18 -11.94 1.33 22.95
N ARG A 19 -13.13 1.92 23.04
CA ARG A 19 -14.38 1.23 22.69
C ARG A 19 -14.53 1.07 21.18
N ALA A 20 -14.72 -0.16 20.72
CA ALA A 20 -14.86 -0.50 19.30
C ALA A 20 -16.08 0.16 18.63
N THR A 21 -17.19 0.32 19.34
CA THR A 21 -18.40 1.00 18.82
C THR A 21 -18.14 2.47 18.52
N GLU A 22 -17.39 3.16 19.38
CA GLU A 22 -17.04 4.57 19.18
C GLU A 22 -16.04 4.73 18.04
N ARG A 23 -15.04 3.84 17.93
CA ARG A 23 -14.14 3.82 16.77
C ARG A 23 -14.89 3.60 15.46
N ARG A 24 -15.90 2.71 15.46
CA ARG A 24 -16.73 2.46 14.27
C ARG A 24 -17.53 3.71 13.87
N LYS A 25 -18.13 4.43 14.83
CA LYS A 25 -18.79 5.71 14.53
C LYS A 25 -17.80 6.74 13.99
N ALA A 26 -16.62 6.83 14.61
CA ALA A 26 -15.57 7.74 14.20
C ALA A 26 -15.10 7.48 12.77
N VAL A 27 -14.90 6.23 12.37
CA VAL A 27 -14.43 5.93 11.00
C VAL A 27 -15.46 6.25 9.91
N GLU A 28 -16.76 6.07 10.20
CA GLU A 28 -17.82 6.49 9.28
C GLU A 28 -17.88 8.01 9.16
N ASN A 29 -17.82 8.73 10.29
CA ASN A 29 -17.76 10.20 10.28
C ASN A 29 -16.49 10.71 9.55
N PHE A 30 -15.34 10.08 9.80
CA PHE A 30 -14.08 10.39 9.14
C PHE A 30 -14.22 10.28 7.62
N ARG A 31 -14.87 9.22 7.12
CA ARG A 31 -15.13 9.04 5.67
C ARG A 31 -15.93 10.19 5.08
N HIS A 32 -16.93 10.71 5.80
CA HIS A 32 -17.71 11.87 5.38
C HIS A 32 -16.88 13.16 5.39
N LEU A 33 -16.14 13.41 6.47
CA LEU A 33 -15.35 14.64 6.62
C LEU A 33 -14.23 14.75 5.58
N ILE A 34 -13.56 13.66 5.19
CA ILE A 34 -12.50 13.71 4.16
C ILE A 34 -13.03 13.91 2.72
N GLN A 35 -14.35 13.92 2.54
CA GLN A 35 -15.03 14.28 1.27
C GLN A 35 -15.56 15.70 1.26
N ASP A 36 -15.76 16.28 2.45
CA ASP A 36 -16.35 17.60 2.60
C ASP A 36 -15.50 18.66 1.87
N PRO A 37 -16.09 19.48 0.97
CA PRO A 37 -15.33 20.42 0.16
C PRO A 37 -14.48 21.41 0.97
N GLU A 38 -15.00 21.93 2.08
CA GLU A 38 -14.29 22.89 2.94
C GLU A 38 -13.11 22.20 3.64
N THR A 39 -13.34 21.03 4.23
CA THR A 39 -12.31 20.21 4.86
C THR A 39 -11.19 19.87 3.87
N VAL A 40 -11.56 19.43 2.67
CA VAL A 40 -10.63 19.08 1.58
C VAL A 40 -9.80 20.27 1.14
N GLN A 41 -10.43 21.44 0.97
CA GLN A 41 -9.73 22.66 0.58
C GLN A 41 -8.65 23.02 1.60
N HIS A 42 -8.97 22.94 2.89
CA HIS A 42 -8.00 23.21 3.93
C HIS A 42 -6.89 22.17 4.03
N LEU A 43 -7.21 20.88 3.92
CA LEU A 43 -6.19 19.82 3.90
C LEU A 43 -5.23 19.98 2.73
N ASP A 44 -5.75 20.29 1.54
CA ASP A 44 -4.94 20.57 0.35
C ASP A 44 -4.01 21.76 0.59
N GLN A 45 -4.56 22.90 1.05
CA GLN A 45 -3.77 24.11 1.34
C GLN A 45 -2.68 23.85 2.38
N HIS A 46 -2.99 23.11 3.44
CA HIS A 46 -2.03 22.82 4.50
C HIS A 46 -0.96 21.80 4.08
N SER A 47 -1.32 20.81 3.25
CA SER A 47 -0.35 19.88 2.65
C SER A 47 0.58 20.58 1.66
N ASP A 48 0.09 21.57 0.92
CA ASP A 48 0.90 22.34 -0.03
C ASP A 48 1.77 23.39 0.69
N SER A 49 1.38 23.80 1.90
CA SER A 49 2.15 24.71 2.74
C SER A 49 3.34 24.00 3.41
N LYS A 50 4.50 24.66 3.50
CA LYS A 50 5.65 24.17 4.29
C LYS A 50 5.43 24.32 5.81
N GLN A 51 4.27 24.81 6.25
CA GLN A 51 3.98 25.08 7.66
C GLN A 51 3.31 23.86 8.30
N GLY A 52 4.10 23.04 9.00
CA GLY A 52 3.62 21.82 9.68
C GLY A 52 2.77 22.02 10.94
N LYS A 53 2.13 23.19 11.10
CA LYS A 53 1.39 23.55 12.34
C LYS A 53 -0.06 23.04 12.34
N TYR A 54 -0.64 22.82 11.16
CA TYR A 54 -2.05 22.48 11.02
C TYR A 54 -2.25 21.04 10.55
N LEU A 55 -3.46 20.50 10.79
CA LEU A 55 -3.86 19.20 10.26
C LEU A 55 -3.80 19.24 8.73
N ASN A 56 -3.09 18.27 8.16
CA ASN A 56 -2.91 18.06 6.72
C ASN A 56 -3.13 16.58 6.37
N TRP A 57 -3.02 16.22 5.09
CA TRP A 57 -3.27 14.85 4.64
C TRP A 57 -2.35 13.82 5.30
N ASP A 58 -1.06 14.11 5.49
CA ASP A 58 -0.13 13.19 6.16
C ASP A 58 -0.49 12.97 7.64
N ALA A 59 -0.84 14.05 8.35
CA ALA A 59 -1.25 13.95 9.74
C ALA A 59 -2.54 13.14 9.89
N ALA A 60 -3.55 13.39 9.03
CA ALA A 60 -4.77 12.59 8.99
C ALA A 60 -4.48 11.12 8.64
N PHE A 61 -3.52 10.86 7.74
CA PHE A 61 -3.10 9.50 7.40
C PHE A 61 -2.50 8.77 8.60
N ARG A 62 -1.70 9.44 9.44
CA ARG A 62 -1.13 8.82 10.66
C ARG A 62 -2.22 8.43 11.66
N PHE A 63 -3.26 9.24 11.84
CA PHE A 63 -4.42 8.84 12.65
C PHE A 63 -5.13 7.61 12.08
N LEU A 64 -5.32 7.58 10.76
CA LEU A 64 -5.89 6.43 10.07
C LEU A 64 -5.02 5.17 10.24
N GLN A 65 -3.70 5.27 10.11
CA GLN A 65 -2.77 4.16 10.32
C GLN A 65 -2.90 3.56 11.72
N LYS A 66 -2.97 4.40 12.76
CA LYS A 66 -3.15 3.95 14.14
C LYS A 66 -4.49 3.23 14.34
N TYR A 67 -5.57 3.74 13.76
CA TYR A 67 -6.87 3.06 13.75
C TYR A 67 -6.76 1.67 13.12
N ILE A 68 -6.12 1.57 11.96
CA ILE A 68 -5.94 0.30 11.25
C ILE A 68 -5.11 -0.68 12.06
N GLN A 69 -4.01 -0.21 12.67
CA GLN A 69 -3.19 -1.02 13.57
C GLN A 69 -4.03 -1.58 14.72
N LYS A 70 -4.86 -0.73 15.37
CA LYS A 70 -5.74 -1.15 16.46
C LYS A 70 -6.80 -2.16 16.01
N GLU A 71 -7.44 -1.94 14.87
CA GLU A 71 -8.43 -2.88 14.33
C GLU A 71 -7.81 -4.21 13.90
N THR A 72 -6.60 -4.17 13.33
CA THR A 72 -5.86 -5.37 12.94
C THR A 72 -5.40 -6.17 14.15
N GLU A 73 -4.92 -5.51 15.20
CA GLU A 73 -4.54 -6.15 16.45
C GLU A 73 -5.74 -6.80 17.16
N CYS A 74 -6.90 -6.14 17.18
CA CYS A 74 -8.14 -6.74 17.69
C CYS A 74 -8.53 -8.00 16.92
N LEU A 75 -8.29 -8.05 15.61
CA LEU A 75 -8.58 -9.23 14.79
C LEU A 75 -7.57 -10.35 14.97
N ARG A 76 -6.29 -10.00 15.21
CA ARG A 76 -5.19 -10.94 15.47
C ARG A 76 -5.33 -11.65 16.81
N THR A 77 -5.69 -10.91 17.86
CA THR A 77 -5.85 -11.44 19.23
C THR A 77 -7.15 -12.21 19.44
N ALA A 78 -8.12 -12.06 18.53
CA ALA A 78 -9.37 -12.81 18.61
C ALA A 78 -9.17 -14.30 18.30
N LYS A 79 -9.88 -15.18 19.03
CA LYS A 79 -9.80 -16.66 18.89
C LYS A 79 -9.80 -17.10 17.43
N GLN A 80 -8.83 -17.91 17.00
CA GLN A 80 -8.69 -18.33 15.59
C GLN A 80 -9.64 -19.48 15.21
N ASN A 81 -9.94 -20.39 16.16
CA ASN A 81 -10.86 -21.50 15.97
C ASN A 81 -12.31 -21.03 16.12
N VAL A 82 -12.85 -20.42 15.09
CA VAL A 82 -14.23 -19.91 15.04
C VAL A 82 -14.99 -20.50 13.86
N SER A 83 -16.32 -20.34 13.86
CA SER A 83 -17.15 -20.76 12.74
C SER A 83 -16.71 -20.11 11.43
N ALA A 84 -16.97 -20.78 10.30
CA ALA A 84 -16.74 -20.23 8.97
C ALA A 84 -17.41 -18.85 8.76
N SER A 85 -18.61 -18.66 9.32
CA SER A 85 -19.31 -17.37 9.30
C SER A 85 -18.57 -16.25 10.03
N THR A 86 -17.94 -16.57 11.17
CA THR A 86 -17.13 -15.61 11.92
C THR A 86 -15.85 -15.28 11.15
N GLN A 87 -15.21 -16.28 10.56
CA GLN A 87 -14.01 -16.08 9.73
C GLN A 87 -14.30 -15.19 8.51
N ALA A 88 -15.42 -15.41 7.81
CA ALA A 88 -15.87 -14.57 6.70
C ALA A 88 -16.11 -13.12 7.14
N THR A 89 -16.72 -12.91 8.32
CA THR A 89 -16.92 -11.57 8.87
C THR A 89 -15.60 -10.85 9.15
N ARG A 90 -14.58 -11.57 9.65
CA ARG A 90 -13.23 -11.02 9.86
C ARG A 90 -12.54 -10.66 8.55
N GLN A 91 -12.64 -11.52 7.54
CA GLN A 91 -12.09 -11.25 6.20
C GLN A 91 -12.74 -10.00 5.59
N LYS A 92 -14.07 -9.88 5.67
CA LYS A 92 -14.80 -8.69 5.21
C LYS A 92 -14.30 -7.43 5.91
N LYS A 93 -14.10 -7.48 7.23
CA LYS A 93 -13.57 -6.33 7.99
C LYS A 93 -12.15 -5.94 7.55
N MET A 94 -11.29 -6.89 7.22
CA MET A 94 -9.95 -6.61 6.67
C MET A 94 -10.02 -5.95 5.28
N GLN A 95 -10.96 -6.38 4.44
CA GLN A 95 -11.22 -5.75 3.14
C GLN A 95 -11.81 -4.33 3.28
N GLU A 96 -12.66 -4.10 4.28
CA GLU A 96 -13.19 -2.76 4.58
C GLU A 96 -12.06 -1.81 5.00
N ILE A 97 -11.10 -2.30 5.77
CA ILE A 97 -9.88 -1.58 6.16
C ILE A 97 -9.01 -1.24 4.95
N SER A 98 -8.69 -2.23 4.09
CA SER A 98 -7.89 -1.98 2.88
C SER A 98 -8.61 -1.00 1.93
N SER A 99 -9.94 -1.13 1.80
CA SER A 99 -10.78 -0.24 1.02
C SER A 99 -10.78 1.19 1.57
N LEU A 100 -10.73 1.37 2.89
CA LEU A 100 -10.63 2.69 3.51
C LEU A 100 -9.30 3.36 3.21
N VAL A 101 -8.17 2.63 3.26
CA VAL A 101 -6.85 3.17 2.88
C VAL A 101 -6.85 3.62 1.43
N LYS A 102 -7.29 2.76 0.53
CA LYS A 102 -7.42 3.08 -0.90
C LYS A 102 -8.31 4.31 -1.11
N TYR A 103 -9.42 4.37 -0.40
CA TYR A 103 -10.35 5.47 -0.46
C TYR A 103 -9.72 6.80 0.00
N PHE A 104 -8.99 6.77 1.12
CA PHE A 104 -8.26 7.90 1.65
C PHE A 104 -7.19 8.41 0.68
N ILE A 105 -6.35 7.51 0.12
CA ILE A 105 -5.31 7.87 -0.85
C ILE A 105 -5.94 8.56 -2.07
N LYS A 106 -7.06 8.03 -2.58
CA LYS A 106 -7.79 8.66 -3.69
C LYS A 106 -8.30 10.05 -3.34
N CYS A 107 -8.78 10.27 -2.11
CA CYS A 107 -9.24 11.59 -1.67
C CYS A 107 -8.08 12.59 -1.62
N ALA A 108 -6.97 12.19 -0.98
CA ALA A 108 -5.79 13.03 -0.84
C ALA A 108 -5.16 13.37 -2.20
N ASN A 109 -5.10 12.39 -3.09
CA ASN A 109 -4.41 12.52 -4.38
C ASN A 109 -5.29 13.03 -5.54
N LYS A 110 -6.59 13.26 -5.30
CA LYS A 110 -7.55 13.60 -6.38
C LYS A 110 -7.11 14.81 -7.23
N ARG A 111 -6.45 15.79 -6.61
CA ARG A 111 -6.11 17.08 -7.23
C ARG A 111 -4.60 17.22 -7.47
N ALA A 112 -3.77 16.59 -6.63
CA ALA A 112 -2.33 16.40 -6.81
C ALA A 112 -1.85 15.32 -5.82
N PRO A 113 -0.73 14.62 -6.05
CA PRO A 113 -0.20 13.69 -5.07
C PRO A 113 0.29 14.46 -3.83
N ARG A 114 -0.41 14.32 -2.70
CA ARG A 114 -0.21 15.14 -1.48
C ARG A 114 0.19 14.37 -0.25
N LEU A 115 0.26 13.04 -0.35
CA LEU A 115 0.84 12.22 0.70
C LEU A 115 2.34 12.13 0.48
N LYS A 116 3.10 12.12 1.58
CA LYS A 116 4.53 11.82 1.54
C LYS A 116 4.73 10.39 1.07
N CYS A 117 5.41 10.22 -0.06
CA CYS A 117 5.62 8.90 -0.63
C CYS A 117 6.34 7.95 0.34
N GLN A 118 7.31 8.45 1.11
CA GLN A 118 8.08 7.61 2.03
C GLN A 118 7.21 6.99 3.13
N GLU A 119 6.36 7.79 3.78
CA GLU A 119 5.47 7.30 4.85
C GLU A 119 4.42 6.33 4.29
N LEU A 120 3.85 6.66 3.12
CA LEU A 120 2.88 5.81 2.45
C LEU A 120 3.49 4.48 2.00
N LEU A 121 4.70 4.51 1.44
CA LEU A 121 5.36 3.31 0.91
C LEU A 121 5.80 2.38 2.04
N ASN A 122 6.39 2.92 3.11
CA ASN A 122 6.80 2.11 4.27
C ASN A 122 5.60 1.37 4.85
N TYR A 123 4.48 2.08 5.03
CA TYR A 123 3.23 1.48 5.52
C TYR A 123 2.74 0.31 4.66
N ILE A 124 2.79 0.45 3.33
CA ILE A 124 2.37 -0.62 2.41
C ILE A 124 3.35 -1.78 2.45
N MET A 125 4.67 -1.52 2.48
CA MET A 125 5.69 -2.56 2.55
C MET A 125 5.56 -3.38 3.84
N ASP A 126 5.39 -2.71 4.98
CA ASP A 126 5.21 -3.37 6.27
C ASP A 126 3.93 -4.21 6.28
N THR A 127 2.83 -3.66 5.76
CA THR A 127 1.57 -4.40 5.64
C THR A 127 1.67 -5.64 4.75
N VAL A 128 2.39 -5.54 3.61
CA VAL A 128 2.60 -6.67 2.70
C VAL A 128 3.49 -7.74 3.35
N ARG A 129 4.55 -7.34 4.07
CA ARG A 129 5.43 -8.26 4.83
C ARG A 129 4.66 -9.04 5.90
N ASP A 130 3.78 -8.36 6.63
CA ASP A 130 2.99 -8.93 7.72
C ASP A 130 1.77 -9.74 7.26
N SER A 131 1.46 -9.72 5.95
CA SER A 131 0.26 -10.36 5.38
C SER A 131 0.34 -11.89 5.24
N SER A 132 1.37 -12.53 5.80
CA SER A 132 1.58 -13.99 5.72
C SER A 132 0.37 -14.82 6.19
N ASN A 133 -0.41 -14.30 7.14
CA ASN A 133 -1.62 -14.94 7.66
C ASN A 133 -2.92 -14.51 6.96
N ASN A 134 -2.88 -13.54 6.05
CA ASN A 134 -4.06 -13.07 5.31
C ASN A 134 -3.68 -12.64 3.88
N PRO A 135 -3.61 -13.59 2.93
CA PRO A 135 -3.18 -13.32 1.55
C PRO A 135 -4.04 -12.29 0.82
N ILE A 136 -5.35 -12.26 1.11
CA ILE A 136 -6.29 -11.30 0.52
C ILE A 136 -5.92 -9.87 0.92
N TYR A 137 -5.58 -9.68 2.19
CA TYR A 137 -5.14 -8.39 2.70
C TYR A 137 -3.84 -7.91 2.03
N GLY A 138 -2.87 -8.80 1.85
CA GLY A 138 -1.65 -8.51 1.08
C GLY A 138 -1.92 -8.16 -0.38
N ALA A 139 -2.88 -8.85 -1.02
CA ALA A 139 -3.27 -8.59 -2.40
C ALA A 139 -3.95 -7.22 -2.59
N ASP A 140 -4.74 -6.76 -1.63
CA ASP A 140 -5.35 -5.43 -1.68
C ASP A 140 -4.28 -4.32 -1.61
N TYR A 141 -3.31 -4.46 -0.71
CA TYR A 141 -2.19 -3.51 -0.59
C TYR A 141 -1.24 -3.56 -1.78
N SER A 142 -1.03 -4.73 -2.36
CA SER A 142 -0.31 -4.89 -3.62
C SER A 142 -1.02 -4.17 -4.78
N ASN A 143 -2.36 -4.22 -4.81
CA ASN A 143 -3.15 -3.46 -5.78
C ASN A 143 -3.03 -1.95 -5.57
N ILE A 144 -3.05 -1.48 -4.31
CA ILE A 144 -2.84 -0.06 -3.97
C ILE A 144 -1.45 0.39 -4.44
N LEU A 145 -0.40 -0.38 -4.14
CA LEU A 145 0.96 -0.09 -4.60
C LEU A 145 1.00 0.09 -6.11
N LEU A 146 0.46 -0.87 -6.87
CA LEU A 146 0.53 -0.84 -8.33
C LEU A 146 -0.27 0.32 -8.92
N LYS A 147 -1.49 0.57 -8.41
CA LYS A 147 -2.46 1.47 -9.05
C LYS A 147 -2.41 2.90 -8.55
N ASP A 148 -2.04 3.11 -7.30
CA ASP A 148 -2.13 4.43 -6.64
C ASP A 148 -0.73 4.99 -6.28
N ILE A 149 0.34 4.20 -6.40
CA ILE A 149 1.72 4.64 -6.13
C ILE A 149 2.63 4.50 -7.34
N LEU A 150 2.85 3.28 -7.83
CA LEU A 150 3.74 3.02 -8.96
C LEU A 150 3.19 3.56 -10.29
N SER A 151 1.91 3.96 -10.34
CA SER A 151 1.33 4.68 -11.48
C SER A 151 1.60 6.19 -11.43
N VAL A 152 2.00 6.73 -10.27
CA VAL A 152 2.13 8.17 -10.03
C VAL A 152 3.59 8.60 -10.20
N ARG A 153 3.88 9.33 -11.28
CA ARG A 153 5.26 9.71 -11.61
C ARG A 153 5.96 10.54 -10.53
N LYS A 154 5.24 11.43 -9.84
CA LYS A 154 5.80 12.23 -8.72
C LYS A 154 6.42 11.33 -7.65
N TYR A 155 5.72 10.27 -7.27
CA TYR A 155 6.20 9.34 -6.26
C TYR A 155 7.45 8.59 -6.69
N TRP A 156 7.64 8.28 -7.97
CA TRP A 156 8.88 7.63 -8.42
C TRP A 156 10.14 8.39 -8.05
N CYS A 157 10.07 9.73 -8.11
CA CYS A 157 11.19 10.61 -7.79
C CYS A 157 11.38 10.80 -6.27
N GLU A 158 10.40 10.40 -5.45
CA GLU A 158 10.46 10.49 -3.98
C GLU A 158 10.85 9.17 -3.31
N ILE A 159 10.71 8.04 -4.03
CA ILE A 159 11.13 6.71 -3.56
C ILE A 159 12.66 6.66 -3.57
N SER A 160 13.24 6.39 -2.39
CA SER A 160 14.68 6.24 -2.25
C SER A 160 15.23 4.98 -2.92
N GLN A 161 16.52 4.96 -3.23
CA GLN A 161 17.21 3.77 -3.77
C GLN A 161 17.03 2.54 -2.87
N GLN A 162 17.08 2.72 -1.55
CA GLN A 162 16.84 1.64 -0.60
C GLN A 162 15.40 1.10 -0.72
N GLN A 163 14.40 1.98 -0.77
CA GLN A 163 13.00 1.57 -0.89
C GLN A 163 12.70 0.85 -2.22
N TRP A 164 13.32 1.28 -3.33
CA TRP A 164 13.23 0.56 -4.60
C TRP A 164 13.79 -0.87 -4.49
N ARG A 165 14.96 -1.03 -3.86
CA ARG A 165 15.56 -2.35 -3.63
C ARG A 165 14.73 -3.22 -2.69
N GLU A 166 14.18 -2.64 -1.62
CA GLU A 166 13.30 -3.36 -0.70
C GLU A 166 12.03 -3.85 -1.39
N LEU A 167 11.36 -3.00 -2.18
CA LEU A 167 10.22 -3.39 -2.99
C LEU A 167 10.56 -4.55 -3.92
N PHE A 168 11.72 -4.48 -4.58
CA PHE A 168 12.18 -5.54 -5.48
C PHE A 168 12.27 -6.88 -4.73
N LEU A 169 12.93 -6.90 -3.58
CA LEU A 169 13.12 -8.10 -2.76
C LEU A 169 11.80 -8.65 -2.21
N ILE A 170 10.90 -7.80 -1.69
CA ILE A 170 9.59 -8.21 -1.17
C ILE A 170 8.82 -8.96 -2.27
N TYR A 171 8.66 -8.34 -3.44
CA TYR A 171 7.80 -8.91 -4.48
C TYR A 171 8.42 -10.11 -5.19
N PHE A 172 9.75 -10.16 -5.36
CA PHE A 172 10.39 -11.40 -5.81
C PHE A 172 10.24 -12.52 -4.81
N THR A 173 10.35 -12.24 -3.50
CA THR A 173 10.11 -13.25 -2.47
C THR A 173 8.68 -13.78 -2.53
N LEU A 174 7.69 -12.90 -2.65
CA LEU A 174 6.28 -13.29 -2.82
C LEU A 174 6.04 -14.12 -4.08
N TYR A 175 6.75 -13.83 -5.17
CA TYR A 175 6.63 -14.56 -6.42
C TYR A 175 7.27 -15.95 -6.35
N LEU A 176 8.45 -16.05 -5.72
CA LEU A 176 9.23 -17.28 -5.63
C LEU A 176 8.75 -18.22 -4.52
N LYS A 177 8.16 -17.67 -3.45
CA LYS A 177 7.59 -18.41 -2.31
C LYS A 177 6.13 -18.01 -2.10
N PRO A 178 5.23 -18.43 -2.98
CA PRO A 178 3.84 -18.00 -2.93
C PRO A 178 3.05 -18.82 -1.91
N SER A 179 2.17 -18.15 -1.18
CA SER A 179 1.06 -18.81 -0.48
C SER A 179 -0.04 -19.18 -1.48
N GLN A 180 -0.92 -20.12 -1.09
CA GLN A 180 -1.93 -20.72 -1.98
C GLN A 180 -2.84 -19.69 -2.69
N ASP A 181 -3.07 -18.53 -2.09
CA ASP A 181 -4.02 -17.52 -2.57
C ASP A 181 -3.37 -16.26 -3.19
N ILE A 182 -2.06 -16.26 -3.43
CA ILE A 182 -1.39 -15.09 -4.02
C ILE A 182 -1.76 -14.93 -5.50
N ASN A 183 -2.22 -13.73 -5.85
CA ASN A 183 -2.40 -13.33 -7.25
C ASN A 183 -1.03 -13.10 -7.92
N ARG A 184 -0.44 -14.16 -8.47
CA ARG A 184 0.88 -14.10 -9.13
C ARG A 184 0.94 -13.16 -10.31
N LEU A 185 -0.16 -12.95 -11.04
CA LEU A 185 -0.21 -11.98 -12.13
C LEU A 185 -0.01 -10.55 -11.60
N LEU A 186 -0.68 -10.20 -10.51
CA LEU A 186 -0.48 -8.91 -9.85
C LEU A 186 0.96 -8.75 -9.38
N VAL A 187 1.53 -9.78 -8.74
CA VAL A 187 2.94 -9.76 -8.29
C VAL A 187 3.89 -9.59 -9.48
N ALA A 188 3.70 -10.30 -10.59
CA ALA A 188 4.53 -10.18 -11.79
C ALA A 188 4.47 -8.76 -12.40
N ARG A 189 3.29 -8.13 -12.42
CA ARG A 189 3.12 -6.74 -12.86
C ARG A 189 3.88 -5.76 -11.96
N ILE A 190 3.86 -5.99 -10.65
CA ILE A 190 4.60 -5.17 -9.69
C ILE A 190 6.11 -5.38 -9.88
N ILE A 191 6.57 -6.61 -10.03
CA ILE A 191 7.98 -6.92 -10.34
C ILE A 191 8.45 -6.14 -11.57
N GLN A 192 7.66 -6.13 -12.64
CA GLN A 192 7.99 -5.36 -13.84
C GLN A 192 8.09 -3.86 -13.56
N ALA A 193 7.10 -3.29 -12.86
CA ALA A 193 7.10 -1.87 -12.54
C ALA A 193 8.27 -1.48 -11.62
N VAL A 194 8.56 -2.29 -10.60
CA VAL A 194 9.65 -2.07 -9.65
C VAL A 194 11.01 -2.24 -10.32
N THR A 195 11.19 -3.24 -11.18
CA THR A 195 12.44 -3.41 -11.95
C THR A 195 12.70 -2.17 -12.81
N LYS A 196 11.67 -1.66 -13.50
CA LYS A 196 11.77 -0.39 -14.24
C LYS A 196 12.13 0.78 -13.32
N GLY A 197 11.56 0.84 -12.12
CA GLY A 197 11.91 1.81 -11.08
C GLY A 197 13.40 1.74 -10.71
N CYS A 198 13.87 0.58 -10.26
CA CYS A 198 15.27 0.34 -9.89
C CYS A 198 16.24 0.74 -11.02
N CYS A 199 15.97 0.31 -12.25
CA CYS A 199 16.83 0.58 -13.41
C CYS A 199 16.81 2.04 -13.88
N SER A 200 15.81 2.84 -13.52
CA SER A 200 15.66 4.22 -14.01
C SER A 200 15.79 5.31 -12.95
N GLN A 201 15.65 4.97 -11.67
CA GLN A 201 15.67 5.92 -10.55
C GLN A 201 16.88 5.71 -9.62
N THR A 202 17.73 4.72 -9.90
CA THR A 202 18.89 4.38 -9.07
C THR A 202 20.08 4.02 -9.97
N ASP A 203 21.24 3.70 -9.39
CA ASP A 203 22.42 3.17 -10.11
C ASP A 203 22.19 1.78 -10.74
N GLY A 204 20.95 1.32 -10.79
CA GLY A 204 20.55 0.03 -11.32
C GLY A 204 20.66 -1.12 -10.31
N LEU A 205 20.29 -2.29 -10.81
CA LEU A 205 20.48 -3.57 -10.15
C LEU A 205 21.79 -4.19 -10.65
N ASN A 206 22.52 -4.89 -9.79
CA ASN A 206 23.77 -5.57 -10.16
C ASN A 206 23.51 -7.01 -10.65
N SER A 207 24.56 -7.70 -11.08
CA SER A 207 24.48 -9.07 -11.60
C SER A 207 23.99 -10.12 -10.58
N GLU A 208 24.05 -9.83 -9.28
CA GLU A 208 23.58 -10.75 -8.22
C GLU A 208 22.07 -11.02 -8.34
N PHE A 209 21.32 -10.08 -8.92
CA PHE A 209 19.87 -10.22 -9.12
C PHE A 209 19.49 -11.12 -10.31
N LEU A 210 20.45 -11.60 -11.12
CA LEU A 210 20.19 -12.54 -12.24
C LEU A 210 19.54 -13.85 -11.76
N ASP A 211 19.93 -14.34 -10.59
CA ASP A 211 19.38 -15.57 -10.00
C ASP A 211 17.88 -15.47 -9.71
N PHE A 212 17.42 -14.30 -9.23
CA PHE A 212 16.00 -14.04 -8.99
C PHE A 212 15.17 -14.15 -10.27
N PHE A 213 15.63 -13.53 -11.37
CA PHE A 213 14.95 -13.61 -12.66
C PHE A 213 14.96 -15.04 -13.22
N THR A 214 16.08 -15.75 -13.11
CA THR A 214 16.21 -17.13 -13.59
C THR A 214 15.19 -18.04 -12.89
N LYS A 215 15.11 -17.97 -11.56
CA LYS A 215 14.13 -18.72 -10.76
C LYS A 215 12.69 -18.30 -11.09
N ALA A 216 12.42 -17.01 -11.26
CA ALA A 216 11.09 -16.52 -11.58
C ALA A 216 10.60 -17.02 -12.95
N ILE A 217 11.47 -17.02 -13.97
CA ILE A 217 11.15 -17.54 -15.30
C ILE A 217 10.88 -19.04 -15.25
N GLN A 218 11.69 -19.81 -14.51
CA GLN A 218 11.48 -21.25 -14.33
C GLN A 218 10.11 -21.54 -13.68
N ASN A 219 9.79 -20.84 -12.58
CA ASN A 219 8.49 -20.96 -11.92
C ASN A 219 7.33 -20.61 -12.87
N ALA A 220 7.41 -19.48 -13.57
CA ALA A 220 6.37 -19.05 -14.50
C ALA A 220 6.09 -20.08 -15.61
N ARG A 221 7.16 -20.75 -16.11
CA ARG A 221 7.05 -21.80 -17.14
C ARG A 221 6.40 -23.06 -16.60
N GLN A 222 6.75 -23.50 -15.40
CA GLN A 222 6.15 -24.69 -14.77
C GLN A 222 4.64 -24.53 -14.58
N GLU A 223 4.19 -23.31 -14.28
CA GLU A 223 2.77 -23.01 -14.06
C GLU A 223 1.95 -22.77 -15.32
N LYS A 224 2.59 -22.76 -16.49
CA LYS A 224 1.94 -22.46 -17.78
C LYS A 224 1.16 -21.12 -17.79
N SER A 225 1.55 -20.17 -16.92
CA SER A 225 0.92 -18.84 -16.84
C SER A 225 1.53 -17.89 -17.87
N SER A 226 0.95 -17.87 -19.07
CA SER A 226 1.43 -17.02 -20.18
C SER A 226 1.46 -15.52 -19.83
N PRO A 227 0.40 -14.91 -19.24
CA PRO A 227 0.43 -13.49 -18.90
C PRO A 227 1.47 -13.14 -17.82
N GLY A 228 1.64 -13.99 -16.81
CA GLY A 228 2.63 -13.79 -15.75
C GLY A 228 4.05 -13.86 -16.30
N LEU A 229 4.33 -14.84 -17.15
CA LEU A 229 5.63 -15.01 -17.80
C LEU A 229 6.01 -13.77 -18.63
N ASN A 230 5.07 -13.19 -19.38
CA ASN A 230 5.34 -11.99 -20.19
C ASN A 230 5.82 -10.81 -19.34
N HIS A 231 5.22 -10.60 -18.17
CA HIS A 231 5.65 -9.52 -17.27
C HIS A 231 7.05 -9.78 -16.69
N ILE A 232 7.37 -11.02 -16.31
CA ILE A 232 8.70 -11.40 -15.80
C ILE A 232 9.77 -11.25 -16.90
N LEU A 233 9.49 -11.71 -18.13
CA LEU A 233 10.40 -11.55 -19.25
C LEU A 233 10.62 -10.08 -19.61
N ALA A 234 9.57 -9.27 -19.61
CA ALA A 234 9.70 -7.83 -19.85
C ALA A 234 10.56 -7.15 -18.77
N ALA A 235 10.39 -7.55 -17.51
CA ALA A 235 11.24 -7.08 -16.40
C ALA A 235 12.71 -7.49 -16.61
N TYR A 236 12.94 -8.75 -16.98
CA TYR A 236 14.28 -9.28 -17.25
C TYR A 236 14.99 -8.55 -18.38
N VAL A 237 14.29 -8.25 -19.48
CA VAL A 237 14.83 -7.48 -20.61
C VAL A 237 15.25 -6.06 -20.18
N ILE A 238 14.45 -5.39 -19.35
CA ILE A 238 14.79 -4.06 -18.82
C ILE A 238 16.07 -4.14 -17.98
N PHE A 239 16.15 -5.13 -17.10
CA PHE A 239 17.31 -5.36 -16.26
C PHE A 239 18.59 -5.61 -17.09
N LEU A 240 18.54 -6.52 -18.07
CA LEU A 240 19.68 -6.81 -18.94
C LEU A 240 20.16 -5.59 -19.73
N LYS A 241 19.24 -4.77 -20.24
CA LYS A 241 19.60 -3.51 -20.94
C LYS A 241 20.35 -2.54 -20.04
N THR A 242 20.07 -2.57 -18.74
CA THR A 242 20.72 -1.70 -17.76
C THR A 242 22.11 -2.23 -17.40
N LEU A 243 22.28 -3.55 -17.29
CA LEU A 243 23.59 -4.17 -17.05
C LEU A 243 24.55 -4.04 -18.23
N ALA A 244 24.02 -3.96 -19.45
CA ALA A 244 24.80 -3.84 -20.68
C ALA A 244 25.17 -2.40 -21.04
N ALA A 245 24.63 -1.40 -20.32
CA ALA A 245 24.89 0.03 -20.51
C ALA A 245 26.02 0.50 -19.60
#